data_AF-A0A5B7ZVV9-F1
#
_entry.id   AF-A0A5B7ZVV9-F1
#
_cell.length_a   1.000
_cell.length_b   1.000
_cell.length_c   1.000
_cell.angle_alpha   90.00
_cell.angle_beta   90.00
_cell.angle_gamma   90.00
#
_symmetry.space_group_name_H-M   'P 1'
#
loop_
_entity.id
_entity.type
_entity.pdbx_description
1 polymer ?
#
loop_
_entity_poly.entity_id
_entity_poly.type
_entity_poly.pdbx_seq_one_letter_code
_entity_poly.pdbx_strand_id
1 'polypeptide(L)'
;MLRLRPLSLVFLLLWLAVPAALRAQSETPAAANKRLFDRSVDELNFQTMETVYDKSFTRRKFPVTLRTHEQRRQFDDYAGNAELKRLFLNYNDIAERFKGHFGKGRTDLAEFQKQLNAILIDKNFEFFIRVLPRDERVALIRSLQRVIKQATAQFNASEDPAPEEVADDGAAVPPADGGTESVAAAPVEDPAPRPEGNLAETGSAASAPALRASDAPSAHDWLDYLTLVVAGASSLMLLYLITSVLPDLRARIDSLADDLEQQQTGVRPARRPTGALPEDRYDDENE
;
A
#
# COMPACT_ATOMS: atom_id res chain seq x y z
N MET A 1 -8.23 7.91 51.29
CA MET A 1 -7.60 6.86 50.46
C MET A 1 -8.25 6.83 49.08
N LEU A 2 -7.76 7.63 48.11
CA LEU A 2 -8.10 7.38 46.71
C LEU A 2 -7.25 6.20 46.24
N ARG A 3 -7.89 5.20 45.61
CA ARG A 3 -7.20 4.04 45.08
C ARG A 3 -6.36 4.49 43.88
N LEU A 4 -5.05 4.25 43.88
CA LEU A 4 -4.13 4.51 42.74
C LEU A 4 -4.13 3.38 41.69
N ARG A 5 -4.75 2.23 42.01
CA ARG A 5 -4.96 1.11 41.07
C ARG A 5 -5.65 1.43 39.72
N PRO A 6 -6.61 2.37 39.58
CA PRO A 6 -7.15 2.69 38.25
C PRO A 6 -6.14 3.47 37.42
N LEU A 7 -5.16 4.15 38.02
CA LEU A 7 -4.24 5.04 37.31
C LEU A 7 -3.17 4.25 36.55
N SER A 8 -2.65 3.14 37.10
CA SER A 8 -1.78 2.22 36.35
C SER A 8 -2.54 1.43 35.27
N LEU A 9 -3.81 1.10 35.50
CA LEU A 9 -4.66 0.41 34.52
C LEU A 9 -5.02 1.34 33.35
N VAL A 10 -5.33 2.61 33.63
CA VAL A 10 -5.48 3.66 32.62
C VAL A 10 -4.18 3.89 31.86
N PHE A 11 -3.02 3.93 32.54
CA PHE A 11 -1.73 4.11 31.86
C PHE A 11 -1.40 2.93 30.94
N LEU A 12 -1.66 1.69 31.38
CA LEU A 12 -1.51 0.48 30.55
C LEU A 12 -2.47 0.49 29.35
N LEU A 13 -3.73 0.86 29.55
CA LEU A 13 -4.71 1.04 28.47
C LEU A 13 -4.27 2.11 27.48
N LEU A 14 -3.76 3.26 27.95
CA LEU A 14 -3.24 4.32 27.10
C LEU A 14 -2.03 3.84 26.29
N TRP A 15 -1.11 3.11 26.92
CA TRP A 15 0.10 2.60 26.28
C TRP A 15 -0.18 1.46 25.27
N LEU A 16 -1.31 0.77 25.40
CA LEU A 16 -1.78 -0.21 24.42
C LEU A 16 -2.62 0.44 23.31
N ALA A 17 -3.41 1.47 23.64
CA ALA A 17 -4.27 2.19 22.71
C ALA A 17 -3.49 3.15 21.78
N VAL A 18 -2.41 3.78 22.24
CA VAL A 18 -1.57 4.66 21.40
C VAL A 18 -0.94 3.94 20.19
N PRO A 19 -0.24 2.79 20.32
CA PRO A 19 0.29 2.07 19.17
C PRO A 19 -0.82 1.44 18.30
N ALA A 20 -1.99 1.13 18.89
CA ALA A 20 -3.16 0.70 18.11
C ALA A 20 -3.72 1.85 17.26
N ALA A 21 -3.88 3.06 17.82
CA ALA A 21 -4.33 4.25 17.11
C ALA A 21 -3.32 4.71 16.03
N LEU A 22 -2.01 4.53 16.27
CA LEU A 22 -0.98 4.79 15.27
C LEU A 22 -0.97 3.78 14.12
N ARG A 23 -1.31 2.51 14.38
CA ARG A 23 -1.55 1.50 13.32
C ARG A 23 -2.90 1.66 12.64
N ALA A 24 -3.87 2.27 13.32
CA ALA A 24 -5.19 2.63 12.79
C ALA A 24 -5.22 4.04 12.15
N GLN A 25 -4.06 4.65 11.87
CA GLN A 25 -3.97 5.55 10.74
C GLN A 25 -4.15 4.71 9.47
N SER A 26 -5.42 4.47 9.12
CA SER A 26 -5.81 3.91 7.85
C SER A 26 -5.08 4.67 6.76
N GLU A 27 -4.38 3.92 5.92
CA GLU A 27 -3.79 4.46 4.71
C GLU A 27 -4.87 5.23 3.95
N THR A 28 -4.63 6.50 3.63
CA THR A 28 -5.64 7.32 2.97
C THR A 28 -6.06 6.62 1.67
N PRO A 29 -7.35 6.64 1.28
CA PRO A 29 -7.80 5.91 0.10
C PRO A 29 -7.03 6.32 -1.16
N ALA A 30 -6.64 7.59 -1.27
CA ALA A 30 -5.74 8.08 -2.33
C ALA A 30 -4.35 7.41 -2.33
N ALA A 31 -3.75 7.15 -1.16
CA ALA A 31 -2.47 6.45 -1.06
C ALA A 31 -2.60 4.96 -1.42
N ALA A 32 -3.66 4.30 -0.94
CA ALA A 32 -3.95 2.91 -1.29
C ALA A 32 -4.20 2.75 -2.80
N ASN A 33 -5.02 3.63 -3.38
CA ASN A 33 -5.30 3.70 -4.81
C ASN A 33 -4.03 3.97 -5.63
N LYS A 34 -3.11 4.81 -5.14
CA LYS A 34 -1.80 5.01 -5.78
C LYS A 34 -0.93 3.74 -5.71
N ARG A 35 -0.84 3.06 -4.57
CA ARG A 35 -0.10 1.79 -4.49
C ARG A 35 -0.69 0.69 -5.38
N LEU A 36 -2.01 0.67 -5.54
CA LEU A 36 -2.70 -0.20 -6.49
C LEU A 36 -2.33 0.15 -7.94
N PHE A 37 -2.27 1.44 -8.30
CA PHE A 37 -1.81 1.90 -9.60
C PHE A 37 -0.36 1.48 -9.86
N ASP A 38 0.56 1.80 -8.94
CA ASP A 38 1.98 1.51 -9.05
C ASP A 38 2.24 0.00 -9.22
N ARG A 39 1.55 -0.84 -8.44
CA ARG A 39 1.56 -2.30 -8.57
C ARG A 39 1.01 -2.78 -9.92
N SER A 40 -0.04 -2.14 -10.42
CA SER A 40 -0.64 -2.48 -11.72
C SER A 40 0.30 -2.13 -12.87
N VAL A 41 1.00 -0.99 -12.81
CA VAL A 41 2.05 -0.62 -13.78
C VAL A 41 3.19 -1.63 -13.75
N ASP A 42 3.65 -2.03 -12.56
CA ASP A 42 4.68 -3.07 -12.40
C ASP A 42 4.26 -4.43 -12.98
N GLU A 43 2.99 -4.84 -12.81
CA GLU A 43 2.47 -6.08 -13.35
C GLU A 43 2.33 -6.05 -14.89
N LEU A 44 1.83 -4.95 -15.45
CA LEU A 44 1.75 -4.75 -16.91
C LEU A 44 3.13 -4.77 -17.55
N ASN A 45 4.11 -4.10 -16.93
CA ASN A 45 5.50 -4.09 -17.34
C ASN A 45 6.12 -5.49 -17.25
N PHE A 46 5.93 -6.19 -16.12
CA PHE A 46 6.39 -7.56 -15.93
C PHE A 46 5.85 -8.51 -17.01
N GLN A 47 4.53 -8.59 -17.22
CA GLN A 47 3.94 -9.50 -18.22
C GLN A 47 4.38 -9.18 -19.65
N THR A 48 4.60 -7.90 -19.95
CA THR A 48 5.11 -7.46 -21.25
C THR A 48 6.56 -7.91 -21.45
N MET A 49 7.44 -7.67 -20.47
CA MET A 49 8.84 -8.08 -20.53
C MET A 49 8.99 -9.61 -20.50
N GLU A 50 8.20 -10.31 -19.69
CA GLU A 50 8.12 -11.78 -19.64
C GLU A 50 7.77 -12.35 -21.02
N THR A 51 6.68 -11.86 -21.63
CA THR A 51 6.23 -12.35 -22.94
C THR A 51 7.26 -12.08 -24.05
N VAL A 52 7.86 -10.89 -24.08
CA VAL A 52 8.88 -10.56 -25.10
C VAL A 52 10.17 -11.37 -24.87
N TYR A 53 10.57 -11.58 -23.61
CA TYR A 53 11.78 -12.36 -23.28
C TYR A 53 11.61 -13.83 -23.62
N ASP A 54 10.51 -14.45 -23.18
CA ASP A 54 10.22 -15.88 -23.39
C ASP A 54 10.08 -16.25 -24.87
N LYS A 55 9.68 -15.29 -25.73
CA LYS A 55 9.61 -15.48 -27.18
C LYS A 55 10.94 -15.17 -27.88
N SER A 56 11.78 -14.31 -27.28
CA SER A 56 13.15 -14.06 -27.74
C SER A 56 14.12 -15.20 -27.38
N PHE A 57 13.88 -15.89 -26.25
CA PHE A 57 14.74 -16.97 -25.73
C PHE A 57 13.97 -18.28 -25.50
N THR A 58 14.02 -19.19 -26.47
CA THR A 58 13.29 -20.48 -26.40
C THR A 58 13.76 -21.44 -25.28
N ARG A 59 14.95 -21.21 -24.70
CA ARG A 59 15.58 -22.09 -23.68
C ARG A 59 15.70 -21.44 -22.29
N ARG A 60 15.27 -20.19 -22.13
CA ARG A 60 15.37 -19.43 -20.88
C ARG A 60 14.00 -18.85 -20.57
N LYS A 61 13.79 -18.49 -19.31
CA LYS A 61 12.53 -17.92 -18.83
C LYS A 61 12.79 -16.64 -18.09
N PHE A 62 11.93 -15.65 -18.28
CA PHE A 62 12.00 -14.43 -17.50
C PHE A 62 11.71 -14.76 -16.02
N PRO A 63 12.60 -14.45 -15.07
CA PRO A 63 12.37 -14.87 -13.69
C PRO A 63 11.15 -14.17 -13.07
N VAL A 64 10.21 -14.98 -12.55
CA VAL A 64 8.94 -14.52 -11.95
C VAL A 64 9.15 -13.59 -10.73
N THR A 65 10.36 -13.60 -10.16
CA THR A 65 10.81 -12.74 -9.06
C THR A 65 11.03 -11.28 -9.46
N LEU A 66 11.13 -10.95 -10.76
CA LEU A 66 11.43 -9.59 -11.25
C LEU A 66 10.19 -8.68 -11.32
N ARG A 67 9.42 -8.63 -10.23
CA ARG A 67 8.14 -7.91 -10.16
C ARG A 67 8.30 -6.39 -10.01
N THR A 68 9.44 -5.91 -9.51
CA THR A 68 9.73 -4.47 -9.36
C THR A 68 10.67 -3.93 -10.44
N HIS A 69 10.63 -2.61 -10.68
CA HIS A 69 11.55 -1.91 -11.58
C HIS A 69 13.02 -2.17 -11.25
N GLU A 70 13.40 -2.11 -9.97
CA GLU A 70 14.79 -2.29 -9.52
C GLU A 70 15.32 -3.69 -9.84
N GLN A 71 14.51 -4.73 -9.59
CA GLN A 71 14.87 -6.11 -9.90
C GLN A 71 15.07 -6.29 -11.41
N ARG A 72 14.17 -5.76 -12.24
CA ARG A 72 14.30 -5.80 -13.72
C ARG A 72 15.51 -5.01 -14.22
N ARG A 73 15.92 -3.96 -13.51
CA ARG A 73 17.12 -3.15 -13.82
C ARG A 73 18.43 -3.88 -13.48
N GLN A 74 18.42 -4.76 -12.48
CA GLN A 74 19.56 -5.61 -12.09
C GLN A 74 19.65 -6.93 -12.88
N PHE A 75 18.62 -7.26 -13.68
CA PHE A 75 18.60 -8.47 -14.48
C PHE A 75 19.50 -8.32 -15.72
N ASP A 76 20.44 -9.26 -15.87
CA ASP A 76 21.52 -9.19 -16.86
C ASP A 76 21.56 -10.39 -17.85
N ASP A 77 20.67 -11.38 -17.71
CA ASP A 77 20.76 -12.63 -18.48
C ASP A 77 20.16 -12.55 -19.90
N TYR A 78 20.79 -11.75 -20.76
CA TYR A 78 20.41 -11.54 -22.17
C TYR A 78 21.25 -12.34 -23.18
N ALA A 79 21.91 -13.41 -22.75
CA ALA A 79 22.78 -14.26 -23.59
C ALA A 79 23.87 -13.49 -24.38
N GLY A 80 24.35 -12.36 -23.84
CA GLY A 80 25.33 -11.49 -24.49
C GLY A 80 24.74 -10.46 -25.48
N ASN A 81 23.42 -10.43 -25.69
CA ASN A 81 22.78 -9.45 -26.56
C ASN A 81 22.62 -8.09 -25.85
N ALA A 82 23.59 -7.21 -26.05
CA ALA A 82 23.62 -5.87 -25.47
C ALA A 82 22.50 -4.93 -25.98
N GLU A 83 22.05 -5.09 -27.24
CA GLU A 83 20.95 -4.31 -27.81
C GLU A 83 19.62 -4.67 -27.15
N LEU A 84 19.37 -5.97 -26.97
CA LEU A 84 18.17 -6.46 -26.27
C LEU A 84 18.17 -6.03 -24.80
N LYS A 85 19.32 -6.12 -24.11
CA LYS A 85 19.48 -5.56 -22.75
C LYS A 85 19.10 -4.09 -22.71
N ARG A 86 19.61 -3.28 -23.65
CA ARG A 86 19.29 -1.84 -23.74
C ARG A 86 17.81 -1.58 -24.01
N LEU A 87 17.18 -2.38 -24.89
CA LEU A 87 15.75 -2.28 -25.20
C LEU A 87 14.89 -2.54 -23.95
N PHE A 88 15.21 -3.60 -23.21
CA PHE A 88 14.50 -3.98 -21.99
C PHE A 88 14.66 -2.94 -20.87
N LEU A 89 15.88 -2.43 -20.65
CA LEU A 89 16.12 -1.37 -19.68
C LEU A 89 15.38 -0.08 -20.05
N ASN A 90 15.40 0.32 -21.33
CA ASN A 90 14.70 1.51 -21.81
C ASN A 90 13.17 1.40 -21.62
N TYR A 91 12.57 0.25 -21.95
CA TYR A 91 11.15 0.01 -21.73
C TYR A 91 10.79 0.03 -20.23
N ASN A 92 11.61 -0.61 -19.37
CA ASN A 92 11.42 -0.61 -17.93
C ASN A 92 11.46 0.82 -17.34
N ASP A 93 12.40 1.66 -17.78
CA ASP A 93 12.51 3.06 -17.37
C ASP A 93 11.36 3.94 -17.89
N ILE A 94 10.75 3.59 -19.04
CA ILE A 94 9.56 4.27 -19.56
C ILE A 94 8.32 3.87 -18.77
N ALA A 95 8.16 2.58 -18.46
CA ALA A 95 7.08 2.06 -17.62
C ALA A 95 7.06 2.75 -16.24
N GLU A 96 8.23 2.95 -15.62
CA GLU A 96 8.33 3.64 -14.32
C GLU A 96 7.82 5.08 -14.35
N ARG A 97 7.96 5.78 -15.49
CA ARG A 97 7.45 7.16 -15.62
C ARG A 97 5.93 7.24 -15.48
N PHE A 98 5.18 6.21 -15.86
CA PHE A 98 3.72 6.21 -15.74
C PHE A 98 3.25 6.29 -14.28
N LYS A 99 3.97 5.66 -13.33
CA LYS A 99 3.71 5.79 -11.87
C LYS A 99 3.72 7.25 -11.42
N GLY A 100 4.60 8.06 -12.01
CA GLY A 100 4.71 9.50 -11.75
C GLY A 100 3.61 10.38 -12.36
N HIS A 101 2.60 9.81 -13.03
CA HIS A 101 1.45 10.55 -13.58
C HIS A 101 0.18 10.41 -12.71
N PHE A 102 0.04 9.29 -11.98
CA PHE A 102 -1.13 9.07 -11.13
C PHE A 102 -0.97 9.80 -9.79
N GLY A 103 -2.03 10.46 -9.32
CA GLY A 103 -2.01 11.26 -8.09
C GLY A 103 -1.50 12.69 -8.21
N LYS A 104 -1.22 13.19 -9.44
CA LYS A 104 -0.94 14.63 -9.71
C LYS A 104 -2.17 15.47 -10.08
N GLY A 105 -3.35 14.86 -10.03
CA GLY A 105 -4.61 15.43 -10.51
C GLY A 105 -5.80 14.75 -9.84
N ARG A 106 -6.87 14.47 -10.60
CA ARG A 106 -8.00 13.71 -10.07
C ARG A 106 -7.60 12.25 -9.88
N THR A 107 -7.92 11.68 -8.73
CA THR A 107 -7.68 10.27 -8.42
C THR A 107 -8.97 9.47 -8.52
N ASP A 108 -9.72 9.69 -9.60
CA ASP A 108 -11.01 9.04 -9.84
C ASP A 108 -10.82 7.75 -10.65
N LEU A 109 -11.76 6.80 -10.54
CA LEU A 109 -11.76 5.53 -11.30
C LEU A 109 -11.54 5.73 -12.81
N ALA A 110 -12.21 6.73 -13.39
CA ALA A 110 -12.09 7.06 -14.81
C ALA A 110 -10.68 7.52 -15.20
N GLU A 111 -9.98 8.25 -14.32
CA GLU A 111 -8.59 8.65 -14.55
C GLU A 111 -7.63 7.48 -14.33
N PHE A 112 -7.82 6.69 -13.27
CA PHE A 112 -7.06 5.45 -13.03
C PHE A 112 -7.10 4.52 -14.26
N GLN A 113 -8.29 4.22 -14.77
CA GLN A 113 -8.46 3.38 -15.96
C GLN A 113 -7.85 4.04 -17.21
N LYS A 114 -8.02 5.35 -17.41
CA LYS A 114 -7.45 6.09 -18.55
C LYS A 114 -5.92 6.04 -18.54
N GLN A 115 -5.30 6.30 -17.40
CA GLN A 115 -3.84 6.30 -17.27
C GLN A 115 -3.24 4.89 -17.47
N LEU A 116 -3.88 3.83 -16.96
CA LEU A 116 -3.43 2.45 -17.25
C LEU A 116 -3.60 2.08 -18.74
N ASN A 117 -4.70 2.47 -19.39
CA ASN A 117 -4.89 2.20 -20.82
C ASN A 117 -3.93 3.03 -21.71
N ALA A 118 -3.46 4.19 -21.26
CA ALA A 118 -2.47 4.98 -21.99
C ALA A 118 -1.16 4.21 -22.22
N ILE A 119 -0.78 3.32 -21.30
CA ILE A 119 0.41 2.45 -21.43
C ILE A 119 0.28 1.53 -22.67
N LEU A 120 -0.92 1.01 -22.95
CA LEU A 120 -1.17 0.10 -24.08
C LEU A 120 -1.26 0.82 -25.44
N ILE A 121 -1.44 2.14 -25.42
CA ILE A 121 -1.55 3.00 -26.61
C ILE A 121 -0.21 3.73 -26.87
N ASP A 122 0.72 3.68 -25.93
CA ASP A 122 2.01 4.35 -26.04
C ASP A 122 2.90 3.75 -27.14
N LYS A 123 3.61 4.63 -27.84
CA LYS A 123 4.48 4.25 -28.97
C LYS A 123 5.67 3.39 -28.54
N ASN A 124 6.15 3.54 -27.30
CA ASN A 124 7.27 2.75 -26.80
C ASN A 124 6.81 1.33 -26.42
N PHE A 125 5.58 1.18 -25.92
CA PHE A 125 4.95 -0.14 -25.76
C PHE A 125 4.77 -0.82 -27.12
N GLU A 126 4.17 -0.15 -28.11
CA GLU A 126 4.01 -0.71 -29.47
C GLU A 126 5.36 -1.13 -30.07
N PHE A 127 6.38 -0.28 -29.95
CA PHE A 127 7.73 -0.57 -30.42
C PHE A 127 8.35 -1.78 -29.73
N PHE A 128 8.22 -1.88 -28.39
CA PHE A 128 8.76 -2.99 -27.61
C PHE A 128 8.11 -4.33 -27.98
N ILE A 129 6.78 -4.37 -28.11
CA ILE A 129 6.07 -5.60 -28.50
C ILE A 129 6.19 -5.94 -30.00
N ARG A 130 6.70 -5.03 -30.84
CA ARG A 130 6.77 -5.22 -32.31
C ARG A 130 7.52 -6.50 -32.72
N VAL A 131 8.49 -6.93 -31.92
CA VAL A 131 9.28 -8.16 -32.12
C VAL A 131 8.40 -9.43 -32.06
N LEU A 132 7.28 -9.38 -31.35
CA LEU A 132 6.35 -10.52 -31.24
C LEU A 132 5.54 -10.74 -32.53
N PRO A 133 5.21 -12.01 -32.87
CA PRO A 133 4.23 -12.35 -33.89
C PRO A 133 2.87 -11.65 -33.64
N ARG A 134 2.10 -11.39 -34.72
CA ARG A 134 0.84 -10.65 -34.63
C ARG A 134 -0.15 -11.24 -33.62
N ASP A 135 -0.28 -12.57 -33.60
CA ASP A 135 -1.25 -13.27 -32.75
C ASP A 135 -0.83 -13.21 -31.28
N GLU A 136 0.48 -13.32 -30.99
CA GLU A 136 1.07 -13.14 -29.67
C GLU A 136 0.88 -11.70 -29.16
N ARG A 137 1.07 -10.68 -30.01
CA ARG A 137 0.77 -9.28 -29.66
C ARG A 137 -0.69 -9.09 -29.28
N VAL A 138 -1.62 -9.67 -30.04
CA VAL A 138 -3.06 -9.57 -29.75
C VAL A 138 -3.42 -10.35 -28.48
N ALA A 139 -2.80 -11.50 -28.23
CA ALA A 139 -2.98 -12.25 -26.99
C ALA A 139 -2.48 -11.47 -25.76
N LEU A 140 -1.28 -10.88 -25.85
CA LEU A 140 -0.68 -10.03 -24.81
C LEU A 140 -1.53 -8.79 -24.53
N ILE A 141 -1.97 -8.05 -25.57
CA ILE A 141 -2.85 -6.88 -25.36
C ILE A 141 -4.14 -7.30 -24.65
N ARG A 142 -4.71 -8.47 -24.97
CA ARG A 142 -5.91 -8.99 -24.28
C ARG A 142 -5.63 -9.44 -22.85
N SER A 143 -4.46 -9.99 -22.52
CA SER A 143 -4.12 -10.34 -21.13
C SER A 143 -3.89 -9.08 -20.29
N LEU A 144 -3.13 -8.12 -20.80
CA LEU A 144 -2.91 -6.82 -20.17
C LEU A 144 -4.23 -6.06 -19.94
N GLN A 145 -5.15 -6.07 -20.91
CA GLN A 145 -6.50 -5.51 -20.73
C GLN A 145 -7.32 -6.22 -19.64
N ARG A 146 -7.10 -7.52 -19.38
CA ARG A 146 -7.73 -8.22 -18.24
C ARG A 146 -7.12 -7.78 -16.92
N VAL A 147 -5.80 -7.61 -16.85
CA VAL A 147 -5.12 -7.05 -15.67
C VAL A 147 -5.63 -5.65 -15.35
N ILE A 148 -5.75 -4.76 -16.35
CA ILE A 148 -6.33 -3.42 -16.16
C ILE A 148 -7.76 -3.51 -15.62
N LYS A 149 -8.61 -4.38 -16.18
CA LYS A 149 -10.00 -4.57 -15.70
C LYS A 149 -10.04 -5.08 -14.25
N GLN A 150 -9.14 -5.99 -13.87
CA GLN A 150 -9.03 -6.48 -12.50
C GLN A 150 -8.58 -5.36 -11.55
N ALA A 151 -7.61 -4.55 -11.95
CA ALA A 151 -7.15 -3.39 -11.18
C ALA A 151 -8.26 -2.33 -11.03
N THR A 152 -9.01 -2.02 -12.08
CA THR A 152 -10.17 -1.11 -12.02
C THR A 152 -11.29 -1.66 -11.13
N ALA A 153 -11.53 -2.98 -11.13
CA ALA A 153 -12.50 -3.60 -10.22
C ALA A 153 -12.04 -3.54 -8.75
N GLN A 154 -10.74 -3.75 -8.48
CA GLN A 154 -10.17 -3.58 -7.14
C GLN A 154 -10.27 -2.13 -6.66
N PHE A 155 -10.00 -1.16 -7.53
CA PHE A 155 -10.15 0.26 -7.26
C PHE A 155 -11.60 0.62 -6.89
N ASN A 156 -12.58 0.12 -7.66
CA ASN A 156 -14.00 0.33 -7.37
C ASN A 156 -14.41 -0.29 -6.02
N ALA A 157 -13.90 -1.48 -5.71
CA ALA A 157 -14.16 -2.15 -4.44
C ALA A 157 -13.48 -1.47 -3.23
N SER A 158 -12.47 -0.63 -3.44
CA SER A 158 -11.85 0.19 -2.39
C SER A 158 -12.48 1.58 -2.21
N GLU A 159 -13.27 2.06 -3.18
CA GLU A 159 -14.06 3.30 -3.05
C GLU A 159 -15.44 3.08 -2.43
N ASP A 160 -15.94 1.84 -2.42
CA ASP A 160 -17.26 1.47 -1.89
C ASP A 160 -17.11 0.71 -0.55
N PRO A 161 -17.19 1.39 0.62
CA PRO A 161 -17.04 0.77 1.94
C PRO A 161 -18.33 0.04 2.37
N ALA A 162 -18.79 -0.90 1.55
CA ALA A 162 -19.95 -1.75 1.83
C ALA A 162 -19.80 -3.14 1.17
N PRO A 163 -19.00 -4.04 1.78
CA PRO A 163 -19.48 -5.42 1.87
C PRO A 163 -19.09 -6.16 3.17
N GLU A 164 -19.10 -5.50 4.34
CA GLU A 164 -19.08 -6.25 5.63
C GLU A 164 -20.48 -6.62 6.17
N GLU A 165 -21.56 -6.00 5.66
CA GLU A 165 -22.95 -6.34 6.07
C GLU A 165 -23.68 -7.33 5.14
N VAL A 166 -23.03 -7.84 4.07
CA VAL A 166 -23.65 -8.78 3.11
C VAL A 166 -23.03 -10.19 3.18
N ALA A 167 -22.10 -10.42 4.11
CA ALA A 167 -21.49 -11.74 4.34
C ALA A 167 -22.26 -12.64 5.34
N ASP A 168 -23.26 -12.09 6.06
CA ASP A 168 -23.99 -12.80 7.12
C ASP A 168 -25.45 -13.17 6.75
N ASP A 169 -25.99 -12.72 5.60
CA ASP A 169 -27.35 -13.10 5.18
C ASP A 169 -27.35 -14.41 4.37
N GLY A 170 -27.31 -15.52 5.10
CA GLY A 170 -27.40 -16.88 4.56
C GLY A 170 -28.79 -17.19 3.99
N ALA A 171 -29.07 -16.76 2.76
CA ALA A 171 -30.36 -16.97 2.08
C ALA A 171 -30.26 -17.81 0.80
N ALA A 172 -30.44 -19.13 0.97
CA ALA A 172 -31.06 -20.07 0.03
C ALA A 172 -30.66 -20.03 -1.47
N VAL A 173 -29.65 -20.84 -1.85
CA VAL A 173 -29.57 -21.40 -3.22
C VAL A 173 -30.41 -22.68 -3.28
N PRO A 174 -31.47 -22.76 -4.11
CA PRO A 174 -32.29 -23.98 -4.23
C PRO A 174 -31.58 -25.05 -5.09
N PRO A 175 -31.46 -26.32 -4.64
CA PRO A 175 -30.82 -27.39 -5.40
C PRO A 175 -31.83 -28.14 -6.28
N ALA A 176 -31.57 -28.19 -7.60
CA ALA A 176 -32.19 -29.10 -8.57
C ALA A 176 -31.38 -29.05 -9.88
N ASP A 177 -31.18 -30.12 -10.65
CA ASP A 177 -31.23 -31.56 -10.36
C ASP A 177 -30.38 -32.25 -11.46
N GLY A 178 -29.74 -33.39 -11.19
CA GLY A 178 -28.80 -33.99 -12.15
C GLY A 178 -27.84 -35.01 -11.54
N GLY A 179 -28.32 -36.22 -11.29
CA GLY A 179 -27.56 -37.23 -10.56
C GLY A 179 -26.58 -38.05 -11.39
N THR A 180 -25.62 -38.67 -10.70
CA THR A 180 -25.33 -40.10 -10.86
C THR A 180 -24.73 -40.66 -9.58
N GLU A 181 -24.95 -41.95 -9.37
CA GLU A 181 -24.84 -42.69 -8.12
C GLU A 181 -23.47 -42.64 -7.40
N SER A 182 -23.49 -42.57 -6.06
CA SER A 182 -22.60 -43.42 -5.27
C SER A 182 -23.23 -43.86 -3.94
N VAL A 183 -23.11 -45.15 -3.70
CA VAL A 183 -23.71 -46.02 -2.68
C VAL A 183 -23.72 -45.45 -1.25
N ALA A 184 -24.84 -45.68 -0.55
CA ALA A 184 -25.04 -45.34 0.86
C ALA A 184 -24.31 -46.29 1.83
N ALA A 185 -23.85 -45.74 2.96
CA ALA A 185 -23.80 -46.44 4.26
C ALA A 185 -23.62 -45.47 5.44
N ALA A 186 -24.73 -45.13 6.12
CA ALA A 186 -24.76 -44.74 7.53
C ALA A 186 -26.00 -45.38 8.15
N PRO A 187 -25.86 -46.15 9.24
CA PRO A 187 -26.45 -45.76 10.54
C PRO A 187 -25.65 -46.26 11.78
N VAL A 188 -25.92 -45.94 13.07
CA VAL A 188 -26.58 -44.85 13.84
C VAL A 188 -26.25 -45.10 15.34
N GLU A 189 -26.33 -44.09 16.24
CA GLU A 189 -26.36 -44.21 17.73
C GLU A 189 -25.07 -44.71 18.46
N ASP A 190 -24.82 -44.44 19.76
CA ASP A 190 -25.62 -43.78 20.82
C ASP A 190 -24.70 -43.00 21.82
N PRO A 191 -25.20 -42.05 22.65
CA PRO A 191 -24.39 -41.25 23.59
C PRO A 191 -24.48 -41.75 25.05
N ALA A 192 -24.20 -40.85 26.02
CA ALA A 192 -24.46 -40.94 27.47
C ALA A 192 -23.42 -41.72 28.33
N PRO A 193 -23.45 -41.59 29.68
CA PRO A 193 -23.75 -40.39 30.48
C PRO A 193 -22.71 -40.09 31.59
N ARG A 194 -22.83 -38.89 32.16
CA ARG A 194 -22.25 -38.49 33.46
C ARG A 194 -23.25 -38.82 34.58
N PRO A 195 -22.81 -39.28 35.76
CA PRO A 195 -23.53 -39.00 37.00
C PRO A 195 -22.65 -38.43 38.12
N GLU A 196 -23.29 -37.77 39.08
CA GLU A 196 -22.68 -37.14 40.25
C GLU A 196 -22.96 -37.93 41.55
N GLY A 197 -22.21 -37.62 42.60
CA GLY A 197 -22.55 -37.93 44.00
C GLY A 197 -21.81 -39.14 44.59
N ASN A 198 -21.64 -39.23 45.92
CA ASN A 198 -21.86 -38.21 46.96
C ASN A 198 -21.24 -38.72 48.29
N LEU A 199 -20.67 -37.84 49.13
CA LEU A 199 -20.43 -38.04 50.58
C LEU A 199 -19.49 -39.22 50.98
N ALA A 200 -18.82 -39.25 52.14
CA ALA A 200 -18.37 -38.25 53.11
C ALA A 200 -17.27 -38.87 54.01
N GLU A 201 -16.79 -38.09 54.99
CA GLU A 201 -16.03 -38.43 56.22
C GLU A 201 -14.61 -37.84 56.26
N THR A 202 -14.30 -36.79 57.03
CA THR A 202 -14.32 -36.53 58.50
C THR A 202 -12.86 -36.40 58.97
N GLY A 203 -12.45 -35.19 59.39
CA GLY A 203 -11.04 -34.90 59.70
C GLY A 203 -10.82 -33.57 60.45
N SER A 204 -11.43 -33.45 61.63
CA SER A 204 -11.27 -32.42 62.68
C SER A 204 -10.39 -31.16 62.47
N ALA A 205 -11.08 -30.02 62.50
CA ALA A 205 -10.87 -28.88 63.42
C ALA A 205 -9.45 -28.30 63.68
N ALA A 206 -9.26 -27.04 63.26
CA ALA A 206 -8.59 -26.00 64.07
C ALA A 206 -9.08 -24.58 63.68
N SER A 207 -9.13 -23.67 64.65
CA SER A 207 -9.87 -22.40 64.59
C SER A 207 -9.14 -21.20 63.99
N ALA A 208 -9.93 -20.34 63.34
CA ALA A 208 -9.88 -18.87 63.32
C ALA A 208 -8.72 -18.11 62.59
N PRO A 209 -9.03 -16.95 61.95
CA PRO A 209 -8.05 -16.15 61.22
C PRO A 209 -7.33 -15.13 62.12
N ALA A 210 -6.01 -15.05 62.00
CA ALA A 210 -5.21 -14.00 62.65
C ALA A 210 -4.94 -12.82 61.68
N LEU A 211 -5.74 -11.76 61.82
CA LEU A 211 -5.41 -10.44 61.28
C LEU A 211 -4.10 -9.93 61.90
N ARG A 212 -3.07 -9.76 61.08
CA ARG A 212 -1.98 -8.79 61.29
C ARG A 212 -1.87 -8.00 59.98
N ALA A 213 -2.33 -6.75 59.89
CA ALA A 213 -1.80 -5.60 60.64
C ALA A 213 -0.30 -5.44 60.42
N SER A 214 0.06 -5.11 59.18
CA SER A 214 1.34 -4.50 58.84
C SER A 214 1.08 -3.03 58.49
N ASP A 215 0.99 -2.19 59.51
CA ASP A 215 1.06 -0.74 59.32
C ASP A 215 2.47 -0.40 58.84
N ALA A 216 2.60 -0.19 57.53
CA ALA A 216 3.72 0.51 56.94
C ALA A 216 3.19 1.85 56.41
N PRO A 217 3.72 3.01 56.85
CA PRO A 217 3.40 4.26 56.18
C PRO A 217 3.86 4.11 54.72
N SER A 218 2.97 4.41 53.77
CA SER A 218 3.28 4.32 52.34
C SER A 218 4.26 5.44 51.96
N ALA A 219 5.54 5.24 52.28
CA ALA A 219 6.63 6.04 51.77
C ALA A 219 6.56 5.95 50.25
N HIS A 220 6.10 7.04 49.63
CA HIS A 220 6.22 7.17 48.18
C HIS A 220 7.71 7.35 47.93
N ASP A 221 8.33 6.32 47.38
CA ASP A 221 9.75 6.35 47.11
C ASP A 221 10.07 7.56 46.22
N TRP A 222 11.21 8.19 46.48
CA TRP A 222 11.73 9.29 45.67
C TRP A 222 11.85 8.91 44.18
N LEU A 223 12.04 7.62 43.91
CA LEU A 223 11.99 6.99 42.58
C LEU A 223 10.63 7.15 41.90
N ASP A 224 9.52 7.11 42.63
CA ASP A 224 8.16 7.23 42.07
C ASP A 224 7.83 8.69 41.69
N TYR A 225 8.40 9.65 42.42
CA TYR A 225 8.41 11.06 41.99
C TYR A 225 9.35 11.30 40.80
N LEU A 226 10.52 10.63 40.77
CA LEU A 226 11.45 10.71 39.64
C LEU A 226 10.82 10.16 38.35
N THR A 227 10.18 8.99 38.41
CA THR A 227 9.48 8.39 37.25
C THR A 227 8.31 9.27 36.81
N LEU A 228 7.55 9.87 37.73
CA LEU A 228 6.50 10.84 37.38
C LEU A 228 7.06 12.07 36.64
N VAL A 229 8.16 12.65 37.13
CA VAL A 229 8.80 13.82 36.50
C VAL A 229 9.40 13.46 35.15
N VAL A 230 10.06 12.30 35.01
CA VAL A 230 10.61 11.81 33.74
C VAL A 230 9.51 11.48 32.73
N ALA A 231 8.41 10.84 33.17
CA ALA A 231 7.26 10.58 32.33
C ALA A 231 6.56 11.88 31.88
N GLY A 232 6.42 12.86 32.78
CA GLY A 232 5.89 14.19 32.47
C GLY A 232 6.78 14.94 31.48
N ALA A 233 8.09 14.96 31.68
CA ALA A 233 9.05 15.58 30.76
C ALA A 233 9.07 14.90 29.39
N SER A 234 9.04 13.56 29.34
CA SER A 234 8.95 12.78 28.10
C SER A 234 7.64 13.05 27.36
N SER A 235 6.51 13.13 28.08
CA SER A 235 5.20 13.46 27.51
C SER A 235 5.16 14.90 26.95
N LEU A 236 5.71 15.87 27.67
CA LEU A 236 5.84 17.26 27.20
C LEU A 236 6.78 17.37 25.99
N MET A 237 7.88 16.63 25.96
CA MET A 237 8.80 16.59 24.82
C MET A 237 8.14 15.96 23.59
N LEU A 238 7.37 14.89 23.77
CA LEU A 238 6.56 14.27 22.70
C LEU A 238 5.51 15.26 22.17
N LEU A 239 4.79 15.94 23.08
CA LEU A 239 3.80 16.95 22.70
C LEU A 239 4.46 18.08 21.89
N TYR A 240 5.61 18.59 22.35
CA TYR A 240 6.39 19.62 21.68
C TYR A 240 6.86 19.18 20.28
N LEU A 241 7.35 17.94 20.13
CA LEU A 241 7.71 17.37 18.84
C LEU A 241 6.52 17.35 17.88
N ILE A 242 5.34 16.94 18.35
CA ILE A 242 4.11 16.86 17.55
C ILE A 242 3.58 18.26 17.17
N THR A 243 3.56 19.21 18.11
CA THR A 243 2.91 20.52 17.90
C THR A 243 3.82 21.58 17.28
N SER A 244 5.15 21.41 17.31
CA SER A 244 6.10 22.39 16.76
C SER A 244 7.05 21.81 15.71
N VAL A 245 7.70 20.67 15.99
CA VAL A 245 8.76 20.14 15.12
C VAL A 245 8.18 19.46 13.89
N LEU A 246 7.13 18.65 14.02
CA LEU A 246 6.42 18.05 12.88
C LEU A 246 5.85 19.09 11.91
N PRO A 247 5.12 20.14 12.33
CA PRO A 247 4.63 21.16 11.41
C PRO A 247 5.74 22.03 10.81
N ASP A 248 6.83 22.34 11.53
CA ASP A 248 7.96 23.07 10.93
C ASP A 248 8.71 22.22 9.89
N LEU A 249 8.93 20.92 10.17
CA LEU A 249 9.49 19.99 9.18
C LEU A 249 8.58 19.82 7.97
N ARG A 250 7.26 19.73 8.18
CA ARG A 250 6.29 19.66 7.08
C ARG A 250 6.30 20.93 6.24
N ALA A 251 6.26 22.11 6.86
CA ALA A 251 6.34 23.38 6.16
C ALA A 251 7.65 23.53 5.36
N ARG A 252 8.78 23.03 5.87
CA ARG A 252 10.06 22.99 5.14
C ARG A 252 10.07 22.00 3.99
N ILE A 253 9.42 20.85 4.12
CA ILE A 253 9.30 19.86 3.03
C ILE A 253 8.37 20.39 1.95
N ASP A 254 7.24 20.98 2.34
CA ASP A 254 6.28 21.62 1.43
C ASP A 254 6.95 22.81 0.71
N SER A 255 7.71 23.67 1.40
CA SER A 255 8.47 24.76 0.75
C SER A 255 9.59 24.25 -0.17
N LEU A 256 10.27 23.15 0.17
CA LEU A 256 11.27 22.54 -0.69
C LEU A 256 10.64 21.85 -1.91
N ALA A 257 9.41 21.37 -1.80
CA ALA A 257 8.62 20.86 -2.93
C ALA A 257 8.19 22.02 -3.84
N ASP A 258 7.67 23.11 -3.29
CA ASP A 258 7.33 24.34 -4.03
C ASP A 258 8.55 24.92 -4.77
N ASP A 259 9.72 25.00 -4.12
CA ASP A 259 10.97 25.44 -4.76
C ASP A 259 11.36 24.51 -5.94
N LEU A 260 11.18 23.18 -5.79
CA LEU A 260 11.45 22.20 -6.84
C LEU A 260 10.47 22.30 -8.01
N GLU A 261 9.19 22.56 -7.74
CA GLU A 261 8.17 22.81 -8.77
C GLU A 261 8.40 24.16 -9.47
N GLN A 262 8.82 25.19 -8.75
CA GLN A 262 9.16 26.51 -9.32
C GLN A 262 10.43 26.43 -10.18
N GLN A 263 11.41 25.60 -9.80
CA GLN A 263 12.61 25.32 -10.59
C GLN A 263 12.31 24.46 -11.83
N GLN A 264 11.31 23.57 -11.78
CA GLN A 264 10.86 22.77 -12.94
C GLN A 264 9.94 23.54 -13.90
N THR A 265 9.11 24.47 -13.41
CA THR A 265 8.18 25.25 -14.24
C THR A 265 8.84 26.40 -15.00
N GLY A 266 10.08 26.75 -14.68
CA GLY A 266 10.96 27.48 -15.58
C GLY A 266 10.44 28.86 -16.03
N VAL A 267 9.76 29.59 -15.14
CA VAL A 267 9.31 30.98 -15.39
C VAL A 267 10.54 31.90 -15.42
N ARG A 268 11.24 31.87 -16.55
CA ARG A 268 12.37 32.73 -16.87
C ARG A 268 11.88 34.18 -16.86
N PRO A 269 12.43 35.08 -16.01
CA PRO A 269 12.02 36.47 -16.02
C PRO A 269 12.23 37.07 -17.41
N ALA A 270 11.21 37.78 -17.90
CA ALA A 270 11.13 38.25 -19.28
C ALA A 270 12.38 39.05 -19.66
N ARG A 271 13.16 38.52 -20.60
CA ARG A 271 14.42 39.12 -21.04
C ARG A 271 14.12 40.37 -21.86
N ARG A 272 14.27 41.53 -21.22
CA ARG A 272 14.15 42.88 -21.80
C ARG A 272 14.81 42.94 -23.19
N PRO A 273 14.10 43.28 -24.28
CA PRO A 273 14.70 43.35 -25.60
C PRO A 273 15.55 44.62 -25.70
N THR A 274 16.87 44.43 -25.83
CA THR A 274 17.83 45.51 -26.12
C THR A 274 18.37 45.33 -27.54
N GLY A 275 18.22 46.36 -28.38
CA GLY A 275 18.94 46.46 -29.66
C GLY A 275 18.17 45.98 -30.88
N ALA A 276 17.18 46.75 -31.33
CA ALA A 276 16.94 46.88 -32.76
C ALA A 276 17.93 47.93 -33.29
N LEU A 277 18.78 47.54 -34.26
CA LEU A 277 19.66 48.46 -34.97
C LEU A 277 18.92 49.07 -36.18
N PRO A 278 19.37 50.24 -36.72
CA PRO A 278 18.61 51.04 -37.66
C PRO A 278 18.28 50.37 -39.00
N GLU A 279 17.16 50.80 -39.59
CA GLU A 279 16.73 50.41 -40.93
C GLU A 279 17.67 51.01 -41.99
N ASP A 280 18.33 50.13 -42.75
CA ASP A 280 19.20 50.52 -43.86
C ASP A 280 18.33 50.78 -45.10
N ARG A 281 18.04 52.05 -45.34
CA ARG A 281 17.21 52.54 -46.44
C ARG A 281 18.05 52.66 -47.70
N TYR A 282 17.94 51.68 -48.59
CA TYR A 282 18.43 51.79 -49.97
C TYR A 282 17.29 52.10 -50.93
N ASP A 283 17.58 52.98 -51.89
CA ASP A 283 16.62 53.57 -52.82
C ASP A 283 16.25 52.62 -53.97
N ASP A 284 14.95 52.52 -54.26
CA ASP A 284 14.43 52.06 -55.55
C ASP A 284 13.95 53.27 -56.36
N GLU A 285 14.90 54.04 -56.92
CA GLU A 285 14.66 54.87 -58.10
C GLU A 285 15.25 54.16 -59.32
N ASN A 286 14.41 53.50 -60.14
CA ASN A 286 14.55 53.30 -61.60
C ASN A 286 13.51 52.28 -62.14
N GLU A 287 12.32 52.75 -62.52
CA GLU A 287 11.64 52.51 -63.83
C GLU A 287 10.25 53.18 -63.87
#